data_AF-A0A4U0UBD8-F1
#
_entry.id   AF-A0A4U0UBD8-F1
#
_cell.length_a   1.000
_cell.length_b   1.000
_cell.length_c   1.000
_cell.angle_alpha   90.00
_cell.angle_beta   90.00
_cell.angle_gamma   90.00
#
_symmetry.space_group_name_H-M   'P 1'
#
loop_
_entity.id
_entity.type
_entity.pdbx_description
1 polymer ?
#
loop_
_entity_poly.entity_id
_entity_poly.type
_entity_poly.pdbx_seq_one_letter_code
_entity_poly.pdbx_strand_id
1 'polypeptide(L)'
;MPDTRTNSERLYEEEYLAIGRLFQTAETDEEWSALRTRLDNALSNAFLPRMYRALYEATRACCSEHPEEHVQRAKDGLADMQRVMDAEGRDQQYQDERLEGLRNMIGQMEKWIERKQSESEETETAGQYEDEDVAEQHQRHQQQRASPPKRSPTHEHKRRRNTGKDSNVPKH
;
A
#
# COMPACT_ATOMS: atom_id res chain seq x y z
N MET A 1 36.27 20.38 -22.85
CA MET A 1 35.61 21.61 -22.36
C MET A 1 35.62 21.56 -20.84
N PRO A 2 36.08 22.59 -20.12
CA PRO A 2 36.00 22.61 -18.66
C PRO A 2 34.53 22.65 -18.21
N ASP A 3 34.20 21.93 -17.15
CA ASP A 3 32.85 21.90 -16.56
C ASP A 3 32.56 23.27 -15.94
N THR A 4 31.62 24.02 -16.54
CA THR A 4 31.23 25.38 -16.10
C THR A 4 30.15 25.36 -15.02
N ARG A 5 29.77 24.18 -14.52
CA ARG A 5 28.73 24.03 -13.49
C ARG A 5 29.20 24.55 -12.14
N THR A 6 28.29 25.22 -11.45
CA THR A 6 28.48 25.67 -10.07
C THR A 6 28.51 24.46 -9.12
N ASN A 7 29.17 24.60 -7.96
CA ASN A 7 29.20 23.54 -6.93
C ASN A 7 27.78 23.11 -6.49
N SER A 8 26.83 24.04 -6.46
CA SER A 8 25.43 23.78 -6.15
C SER A 8 24.72 22.96 -7.23
N GLU A 9 24.95 23.26 -8.51
CA GLU A 9 24.39 22.46 -9.61
C GLU A 9 24.91 21.03 -9.56
N ARG A 10 26.22 20.86 -9.32
CA ARG A 10 26.83 19.54 -9.21
C ARG A 10 26.26 18.73 -8.04
N LEU A 11 26.03 19.38 -6.89
CA LEU A 11 25.43 18.74 -5.71
C LEU A 11 24.04 18.17 -6.02
N TYR A 12 23.15 18.97 -6.62
CA TYR A 12 21.78 18.54 -6.91
C TYR A 12 21.72 17.49 -8.02
N GLU A 13 22.63 17.57 -8.99
CA GLU A 13 22.73 16.56 -10.05
C GLU A 13 23.24 15.22 -9.51
N GLU A 14 24.25 15.22 -8.64
CA GLU A 14 24.73 14.01 -7.97
C GLU A 14 23.60 13.36 -7.12
N GLU A 15 22.83 14.19 -6.41
CA GLU A 15 21.68 13.73 -5.64
C GLU A 15 20.59 13.15 -6.54
N TYR A 16 20.23 13.84 -7.62
CA TYR A 16 19.28 13.38 -8.62
C TYR A 16 19.68 12.02 -9.22
N LEU A 17 20.94 11.87 -9.62
CA LEU A 17 21.45 10.62 -10.17
C LEU A 17 21.41 9.49 -9.14
N ALA A 18 21.69 9.79 -7.86
CA ALA A 18 21.66 8.79 -6.81
C ALA A 18 20.23 8.32 -6.47
N ILE A 19 19.27 9.26 -6.39
CA ILE A 19 17.85 8.95 -6.22
C ILE A 19 17.34 8.16 -7.42
N GLY A 20 17.67 8.60 -8.64
CA GLY A 20 17.27 7.92 -9.88
C GLY A 20 17.79 6.48 -9.97
N ARG A 21 19.04 6.23 -9.55
CA ARG A 21 19.59 4.87 -9.48
C ARG A 21 18.82 4.00 -8.48
N LEU A 22 18.63 4.48 -7.25
CA LEU A 22 17.88 3.73 -6.24
C LEU A 22 16.45 3.41 -6.73
N PHE A 23 15.78 4.38 -7.35
CA PHE A 23 14.44 4.18 -7.89
C PHE A 23 14.39 3.12 -8.99
N GLN A 24 15.41 3.06 -9.85
CA GLN A 24 15.46 2.10 -10.96
C GLN A 24 15.86 0.69 -10.54
N THR A 25 16.64 0.56 -9.46
CA THR A 25 17.21 -0.72 -9.03
C THR A 25 16.61 -1.27 -7.74
N ALA A 26 15.67 -0.57 -7.11
CA ALA A 26 15.05 -1.04 -5.88
C ALA A 26 14.17 -2.26 -6.15
N GLU A 27 14.59 -3.41 -5.64
CA GLU A 27 13.87 -4.69 -5.72
C GLU A 27 13.45 -5.20 -4.34
N THR A 28 14.09 -4.70 -3.28
CA THR A 28 13.88 -5.13 -1.90
C THR A 28 13.31 -4.02 -1.01
N ASP A 29 12.61 -4.40 0.06
CA ASP A 29 12.07 -3.45 1.05
C ASP A 29 13.14 -2.54 1.67
N GLU A 30 14.36 -3.06 1.84
CA GLU A 30 15.49 -2.30 2.36
C GLU A 30 15.92 -1.18 1.39
N GLU A 31 15.96 -1.46 0.08
CA GLU A 31 16.27 -0.47 -0.95
C GLU A 31 15.16 0.58 -1.10
N TRP A 32 13.89 0.16 -1.01
CA TRP A 32 12.75 1.08 -0.98
C TRP A 32 12.77 1.98 0.26
N SER A 33 13.18 1.45 1.42
CA SER A 33 13.38 2.22 2.65
C SER A 33 14.55 3.21 2.55
N ALA A 34 15.66 2.80 1.92
CA ALA A 34 16.80 3.67 1.65
C ALA A 34 16.42 4.81 0.71
N LEU A 35 15.66 4.51 -0.35
CA LEU A 35 15.10 5.53 -1.25
C LEU A 35 14.19 6.50 -0.49
N ARG A 36 13.27 5.99 0.34
CA ARG A 36 12.36 6.79 1.17
C ARG A 36 13.13 7.79 2.02
N THR A 37 14.12 7.29 2.77
CA THR A 37 14.99 8.11 3.63
C THR A 37 15.73 9.19 2.84
N ARG A 38 16.24 8.85 1.66
CA ARG A 38 16.97 9.79 0.82
C ARG A 38 16.06 10.90 0.26
N LEU A 39 14.84 10.54 -0.15
CA LEU A 39 13.83 11.50 -0.60
C LEU A 39 13.40 12.43 0.52
N ASP A 40 13.15 11.91 1.73
CA ASP A 40 12.75 12.72 2.89
C ASP A 40 13.86 13.74 3.24
N ASN A 41 15.13 13.32 3.21
CA ASN A 41 16.27 14.20 3.40
C ASN A 41 16.34 15.28 2.31
N ALA A 42 16.19 14.92 1.04
CA ALA A 42 16.24 15.87 -0.07
C ALA A 42 15.09 16.89 0.00
N LEU A 43 13.87 16.43 0.27
CA LEU A 43 12.67 17.27 0.38
C LEU A 43 12.71 18.22 1.58
N SER A 44 13.43 17.86 2.64
CA SER A 44 13.68 18.74 3.80
C SER A 44 14.58 19.95 3.47
N ASN A 45 15.33 19.92 2.36
CA ASN A 45 16.20 21.02 1.97
C ASN A 45 15.41 22.20 1.39
N ALA A 46 15.33 23.32 2.13
CA ALA A 46 14.64 24.53 1.73
C ALA A 46 15.17 25.16 0.42
N PHE A 47 16.42 24.88 0.05
CA PHE A 47 17.05 25.42 -1.16
C PHE A 47 16.97 24.47 -2.36
N LEU A 48 16.28 23.33 -2.22
CA LEU A 48 16.08 22.40 -3.32
C LEU A 48 15.37 23.09 -4.50
N PRO A 49 15.93 23.06 -5.72
CA PRO A 49 15.29 23.66 -6.87
C PRO A 49 13.90 23.09 -7.13
N ARG A 50 12.97 23.95 -7.56
CA ARG A 50 11.54 23.61 -7.77
C ARG A 50 11.32 22.35 -8.60
N MET A 51 12.09 22.21 -9.69
CA MET A 51 12.02 21.04 -10.57
C MET A 51 12.36 19.74 -9.82
N TYR A 52 13.47 19.73 -9.08
CA TYR A 52 13.86 18.55 -8.30
C TYR A 52 12.87 18.28 -7.17
N ARG A 53 12.33 19.31 -6.53
CA ARG A 53 11.29 19.15 -5.51
C ARG A 53 10.05 18.45 -6.07
N ALA A 54 9.50 18.94 -7.18
CA ALA A 54 8.32 18.33 -7.80
C ALA A 54 8.61 16.90 -8.28
N LEU A 55 9.80 16.65 -8.82
CA LEU A 55 10.23 15.31 -9.24
C LEU A 55 10.34 14.35 -8.05
N TYR A 56 10.97 14.78 -6.94
CA TYR A 56 11.12 13.96 -5.75
C TYR A 56 9.79 13.70 -5.05
N GLU A 57 8.86 14.66 -5.03
CA GLU A 57 7.49 14.42 -4.57
C GLU A 57 6.81 13.33 -5.44
N ALA A 58 6.92 13.41 -6.77
CA ALA A 58 6.38 12.37 -7.64
C ALA A 58 7.03 10.99 -7.39
N THR A 59 8.35 10.91 -7.17
CA THR A 59 9.03 9.65 -6.81
C THR A 59 8.59 9.14 -5.44
N ARG A 60 8.37 10.05 -4.48
CA ARG A 60 8.01 9.70 -3.10
C ARG A 60 6.65 9.03 -3.02
N ALA A 61 5.75 9.33 -3.94
CA ALA A 61 4.46 8.66 -4.06
C ALA A 61 4.59 7.13 -4.17
N CYS A 62 5.59 6.61 -4.88
CA CYS A 62 5.77 5.16 -5.07
C CYS A 62 6.05 4.40 -3.76
N CYS A 63 6.62 5.09 -2.77
CA CYS A 63 7.02 4.49 -1.52
C CYS A 63 6.39 5.20 -0.33
N SER A 64 5.26 5.89 -0.49
CA SER A 64 4.53 6.55 0.60
C SER A 64 3.28 5.79 1.01
N GLU A 65 2.88 5.99 2.27
CA GLU A 65 1.58 5.57 2.78
C GLU A 65 0.46 6.54 2.35
N HIS A 66 0.84 7.75 1.89
CA HIS A 66 -0.08 8.78 1.39
C HIS A 66 0.34 9.22 -0.02
N PRO A 67 0.28 8.33 -1.02
CA PRO A 67 0.79 8.60 -2.36
C PRO A 67 0.08 9.78 -3.05
N GLU A 68 -1.21 9.99 -2.78
CA GLU A 68 -2.03 11.07 -3.34
C GLU A 68 -1.54 12.45 -2.90
N GLU A 69 -1.13 12.59 -1.64
CA GLU A 69 -0.61 13.86 -1.13
C GLU A 69 0.67 14.26 -1.86
N HIS A 70 1.56 13.30 -2.09
CA HIS A 70 2.81 13.54 -2.80
C HIS A 70 2.59 13.87 -4.28
N VAL A 71 1.67 13.16 -4.94
CA VAL A 71 1.24 13.51 -6.31
C VAL A 71 0.67 14.92 -6.36
N GLN A 72 -0.16 15.31 -5.40
CA GLN A 72 -0.72 16.66 -5.35
C GLN A 72 0.38 17.72 -5.17
N ARG A 73 1.34 17.50 -4.26
CA ARG A 73 2.49 18.40 -4.08
C ARG A 73 3.33 18.52 -5.36
N ALA A 74 3.51 17.42 -6.09
CA ALA A 74 4.20 17.44 -7.39
C ALA A 74 3.44 18.27 -8.44
N LYS A 75 2.11 18.16 -8.49
CA LYS A 75 1.23 18.96 -9.37
C LYS A 75 1.29 20.45 -9.02
N ASP A 76 1.28 20.78 -7.74
CA ASP A 76 1.41 22.16 -7.28
C ASP A 76 2.78 22.74 -7.69
N GLY A 77 3.85 21.94 -7.57
CA GLY A 77 5.20 22.31 -8.03
C GLY A 77 5.27 22.51 -9.54
N LEU A 78 4.61 21.65 -10.33
CA LEU A 78 4.49 21.81 -11.78
C LEU A 78 3.78 23.12 -12.14
N ALA A 79 2.65 23.41 -11.48
CA ALA A 79 1.90 24.65 -11.71
C ALA A 79 2.69 25.90 -11.32
N ASP A 80 3.47 25.85 -10.22
CA ASP A 80 4.35 26.95 -9.83
C ASP A 80 5.43 27.23 -10.90
N MET A 81 6.03 26.16 -11.45
CA MET A 81 7.03 26.31 -12.52
C MET A 81 6.43 26.92 -13.79
N GLN A 82 5.20 26.56 -14.16
CA GLN A 82 4.50 27.18 -15.29
C GLN A 82 4.32 28.68 -15.06
N ARG A 83 3.83 29.09 -13.88
CA ARG A 83 3.67 30.52 -13.55
C ARG A 83 4.98 31.30 -13.63
N VAL A 84 6.10 30.69 -13.20
CA VAL A 84 7.43 31.31 -13.30
C VAL A 84 7.83 31.45 -14.77
N MET A 85 7.64 30.42 -15.59
CA MET A 85 7.95 30.46 -17.02
C MET A 85 7.09 31.48 -17.77
N ASP A 86 5.80 31.58 -17.42
CA ASP A 86 4.89 32.61 -17.93
C ASP A 86 5.40 34.02 -17.57
N ALA A 87 5.81 34.23 -16.32
CA ALA A 87 6.35 35.51 -15.86
C ALA A 87 7.69 35.87 -16.52
N GLU A 88 8.47 34.87 -16.92
CA GLU A 88 9.69 35.02 -17.73
C GLU A 88 9.42 35.23 -19.23
N GLY A 89 8.15 35.20 -19.66
CA GLY A 89 7.78 35.33 -21.07
C GLY A 89 8.19 34.13 -21.93
N ARG A 90 8.31 32.94 -21.32
CA ARG A 90 8.56 31.70 -22.07
C ARG A 90 7.30 31.27 -22.80
N ASP A 91 7.42 30.91 -24.07
CA ASP A 91 6.30 30.43 -24.86
C ASP A 91 5.83 29.02 -24.44
N GLN A 92 4.65 28.64 -24.90
CA GLN A 92 4.03 27.35 -24.57
C GLN A 92 4.87 26.16 -25.06
N GLN A 93 5.52 26.27 -26.22
CA GLN A 93 6.34 25.20 -26.76
C GLN A 93 7.52 24.90 -25.83
N TYR A 94 8.23 25.94 -25.36
CA TYR A 94 9.31 25.81 -24.41
C TYR A 94 8.84 25.17 -23.10
N GLN A 95 7.69 25.61 -22.58
CA GLN A 95 7.13 25.04 -21.36
C GLN A 95 6.78 23.57 -21.53
N ASP A 96 6.19 23.20 -22.67
CA ASP A 96 5.82 21.82 -22.95
C ASP A 96 7.04 20.93 -23.05
N GLU A 97 8.04 21.30 -23.85
CA GLU A 97 9.30 20.57 -23.96
C GLU A 97 10.02 20.45 -22.61
N ARG A 98 9.99 21.49 -21.79
CA ARG A 98 10.72 21.51 -20.51
C ARG A 98 10.02 20.73 -19.41
N LEU A 99 8.68 20.68 -19.41
CA LEU A 99 7.87 20.11 -18.34
C LEU A 99 7.26 18.74 -18.70
N GLU A 100 7.35 18.30 -19.96
CA GLU A 100 6.78 17.03 -20.44
C GLU A 100 7.20 15.84 -19.58
N GLY A 101 8.50 15.69 -19.29
CA GLY A 101 9.00 14.56 -18.51
C GLY A 101 8.36 14.47 -17.12
N LEU A 102 8.20 15.61 -16.44
CA LEU A 102 7.56 15.68 -15.13
C LEU A 102 6.05 15.42 -15.22
N ARG A 103 5.36 15.99 -16.22
CA ARG A 103 3.93 15.73 -16.47
C ARG A 103 3.68 14.24 -16.70
N ASN A 104 4.49 13.61 -17.52
CA ASN A 104 4.40 12.18 -17.82
C ASN A 104 4.64 11.33 -16.58
N MET A 105 5.59 11.72 -15.73
CA MET A 105 5.84 11.03 -14.47
C MET A 105 4.66 11.14 -13.50
N ILE A 106 4.14 12.36 -13.29
CA ILE A 106 2.97 12.61 -12.43
C ILE A 106 1.76 11.79 -12.94
N GLY A 107 1.47 11.85 -14.24
CA GLY A 107 0.34 11.10 -14.81
C GLY A 107 0.50 9.58 -14.73
N GLN A 108 1.73 9.06 -14.76
CA GLN A 108 1.97 7.64 -14.49
C GLN A 108 1.74 7.27 -13.04
N MET A 109 2.05 8.17 -12.10
CA MET A 109 1.78 7.96 -10.67
C MET A 109 0.28 7.98 -10.38
N GLU A 110 -0.48 8.93 -10.94
CA GLU A 110 -1.95 8.96 -10.82
C GLU A 110 -2.55 7.61 -11.28
N LYS A 111 -2.17 7.13 -12.47
CA LYS A 111 -2.62 5.82 -12.98
C LYS A 111 -2.17 4.63 -12.14
N TRP A 112 -1.03 4.73 -11.46
CA TRP A 112 -0.56 3.67 -10.58
C TRP A 112 -1.39 3.61 -9.29
N ILE A 113 -1.69 4.77 -8.70
CA ILE A 113 -2.57 4.91 -7.53
C ILE A 113 -3.97 4.39 -7.85
N GLU A 114 -4.56 4.84 -8.96
CA GLU A 114 -5.89 4.40 -9.39
C GLU A 114 -5.97 2.86 -9.51
N ARG A 115 -4.97 2.24 -10.15
CA ARG A 115 -4.91 0.77 -10.28
C ARG A 115 -4.81 0.07 -8.91
N LYS A 116 -4.00 0.61 -8.00
CA LYS A 116 -3.85 0.05 -6.64
C LYS A 116 -5.16 0.09 -5.85
N GLN A 117 -5.91 1.18 -5.98
CA GLN A 117 -7.21 1.34 -5.34
C GLN A 117 -8.27 0.39 -5.93
N SER A 118 -8.33 0.26 -7.26
CA SER A 118 -9.26 -0.69 -7.90
C SER A 118 -8.95 -2.16 -7.56
N GLU A 119 -7.67 -2.54 -7.47
CA GLU A 119 -7.26 -3.89 -7.05
C GLU A 119 -7.73 -4.21 -5.61
N SER A 120 -7.67 -3.24 -4.69
CA SER A 120 -8.18 -3.41 -3.33
C SER A 120 -9.72 -3.53 -3.27
N GLU A 121 -10.44 -2.77 -4.09
CA GLU A 121 -11.91 -2.81 -4.13
C GLU A 121 -12.45 -4.15 -4.70
N GLU A 122 -11.76 -4.74 -5.68
CA GLU A 122 -12.11 -6.06 -6.24
C GLU A 122 -11.87 -7.21 -5.25
N THR A 123 -10.83 -7.11 -4.39
CA THR A 123 -10.55 -8.13 -3.38
C THR A 123 -11.48 -8.03 -2.17
N GLU A 124 -11.89 -6.82 -1.77
CA GLU A 124 -12.88 -6.64 -0.69
C GLU A 124 -14.29 -7.07 -1.11
N THR A 125 -14.69 -6.84 -2.37
CA THR A 125 -15.99 -7.30 -2.88
C THR A 125 -16.06 -8.81 -3.07
N ALA A 126 -14.97 -9.48 -3.47
CA ALA A 126 -14.91 -10.94 -3.55
C ALA A 126 -15.01 -11.63 -2.17
N GLY A 127 -14.46 -11.02 -1.12
CA GLY A 127 -14.54 -11.54 0.27
C GLY A 127 -15.93 -11.42 0.91
N GLN A 128 -16.79 -10.50 0.44
CA GLN A 128 -18.15 -10.34 0.97
C GLN A 128 -19.15 -11.39 0.46
N TYR A 129 -18.84 -12.11 -0.62
CA TYR A 129 -19.70 -13.18 -1.15
C TYR A 129 -19.38 -14.57 -0.58
N GLU A 130 -18.25 -14.76 0.12
CA GLU A 130 -17.90 -16.04 0.73
C GLU A 130 -18.40 -16.19 2.18
N ASP A 131 -18.65 -15.08 2.89
CA ASP A 131 -19.10 -15.11 4.30
C ASP A 131 -20.63 -15.16 4.49
N GLU A 132 -21.43 -14.75 3.50
CA GLU A 132 -22.91 -14.87 3.58
C GLU A 132 -23.39 -16.32 3.38
N ASP A 133 -22.71 -17.14 2.57
CA ASP A 133 -23.12 -18.51 2.28
C ASP A 133 -22.82 -19.49 3.44
N VAL A 134 -21.86 -19.17 4.31
CA VAL A 134 -21.53 -19.99 5.50
C VAL A 134 -22.45 -19.68 6.68
N ALA A 135 -22.93 -18.43 6.79
CA ALA A 135 -23.85 -18.02 7.85
C ALA A 135 -25.25 -18.63 7.67
N GLU A 136 -25.74 -18.78 6.43
CA GLU A 136 -27.07 -19.35 6.18
C GLU A 136 -27.11 -20.87 6.38
N GLN A 137 -25.99 -21.58 6.17
CA GLN A 137 -25.91 -23.04 6.37
C GLN A 137 -25.86 -23.44 7.86
N HIS A 138 -25.26 -22.61 8.72
CA HIS A 138 -25.17 -22.88 10.16
C HIS A 138 -26.49 -22.66 10.91
N GLN A 139 -27.38 -21.80 10.40
CA GLN A 139 -28.67 -21.54 11.06
C GLN A 139 -29.70 -22.65 10.81
N ARG A 140 -29.60 -23.38 9.69
CA ARG A 140 -30.47 -24.54 9.39
C ARG A 140 -30.17 -25.78 10.22
N HIS A 141 -28.94 -25.95 10.71
CA HIS A 141 -28.56 -27.12 11.52
C HIS A 141 -28.94 -27.02 13.00
N GLN A 142 -29.23 -25.84 13.55
CA GLN A 142 -29.62 -25.71 14.96
C GLN A 142 -31.12 -25.87 15.24
N GLN A 143 -32.00 -25.69 14.24
CA GLN A 143 -33.45 -25.81 14.46
C GLN A 143 -33.98 -27.25 14.49
N GLN A 144 -33.17 -28.28 14.20
CA GLN A 144 -33.62 -29.68 14.19
C GLN A 144 -33.36 -30.47 15.49
N ARG A 145 -32.82 -29.86 16.55
CA ARG A 145 -32.49 -30.57 17.81
C ARG A 145 -33.46 -30.37 18.98
N ALA A 146 -34.60 -29.70 18.77
CA ALA A 146 -35.61 -29.52 19.81
C ALA A 146 -36.85 -30.39 19.54
N SER A 147 -36.76 -31.70 19.81
CA SER A 147 -37.94 -32.53 20.02
C SER A 147 -37.64 -33.56 21.11
N PRO A 148 -38.42 -33.60 22.21
CA PRO A 148 -38.18 -34.52 23.31
C PRO A 148 -38.74 -35.92 22.98
N PRO A 149 -38.03 -37.02 23.31
CA PRO A 149 -38.58 -38.36 23.11
C PRO A 149 -39.66 -38.67 24.15
N LYS A 150 -40.84 -39.07 23.66
CA LYS A 150 -41.93 -39.65 24.45
C LYS A 150 -41.51 -41.01 25.02
N ARG A 151 -41.70 -41.17 26.33
CA ARG A 151 -41.56 -42.45 27.06
C ARG A 151 -42.60 -43.46 26.61
N SER A 152 -42.22 -44.74 26.58
CA SER A 152 -43.10 -45.91 26.80
C SER A 152 -42.26 -47.17 27.09
N PRO A 153 -42.83 -48.20 27.73
CA PRO A 153 -42.24 -48.78 28.94
C PRO A 153 -41.68 -50.21 28.78
N THR A 154 -40.78 -50.56 29.71
CA THR A 154 -40.45 -51.88 30.27
C THR A 154 -40.67 -53.13 29.41
N HIS A 155 -39.57 -53.81 29.08
CA HIS A 155 -39.52 -55.26 29.22
C HIS A 155 -38.22 -55.76 29.86
N GLU A 156 -38.47 -56.44 30.97
CA GLU A 156 -37.66 -57.30 31.81
C GLU A 156 -36.90 -58.40 31.04
N HIS A 157 -35.60 -58.61 31.32
CA HIS A 157 -35.09 -59.94 31.77
C HIS A 157 -33.57 -59.99 32.06
N LYS A 158 -33.29 -60.44 33.30
CA LYS A 158 -32.28 -61.41 33.76
C LYS A 158 -30.77 -61.22 33.52
N ARG A 159 -30.13 -60.91 34.66
CA ARG A 159 -29.11 -61.72 35.39
C ARG A 159 -27.80 -62.12 34.69
N ARG A 160 -26.68 -61.60 35.22
CA ARG A 160 -25.65 -62.31 36.04
C ARG A 160 -24.48 -61.35 36.31
N ARG A 161 -24.14 -61.02 37.58
CA ARG A 161 -22.93 -61.49 38.33
C ARG A 161 -21.71 -61.67 37.42
N ASN A 162 -20.54 -61.06 37.65
CA ASN A 162 -19.77 -61.15 38.89
C ASN A 162 -18.50 -60.25 38.81
N THR A 163 -18.24 -59.48 39.88
CA THR A 163 -16.97 -59.35 40.64
C THR A 163 -15.67 -58.79 40.03
N GLY A 164 -15.11 -57.79 40.73
CA GLY A 164 -13.68 -57.44 40.79
C GLY A 164 -13.49 -55.91 40.78
N LYS A 165 -13.37 -55.20 41.93
CA LYS A 165 -12.20 -55.12 42.83
C LYS A 165 -11.03 -54.41 42.10
N ASP A 166 -10.37 -53.34 42.55
CA ASP A 166 -10.30 -52.52 43.77
C ASP A 166 -9.45 -51.28 43.41
N SER A 167 -9.49 -50.26 44.29
CA SER A 167 -8.43 -49.25 44.56
C SER A 167 -8.27 -48.04 43.60
N ASN A 168 -8.46 -46.80 44.08
CA ASN A 168 -7.50 -45.94 44.84
C ASN A 168 -6.21 -45.67 44.03
N VAL A 169 -5.64 -44.48 43.85
CA VAL A 169 -5.74 -43.13 44.45
C VAL A 169 -4.83 -42.19 43.58
N PRO A 170 -4.88 -40.85 43.72
CA PRO A 170 -4.39 -39.90 42.71
C PRO A 170 -3.05 -39.20 43.05
N LYS A 171 -2.56 -38.39 42.08
CA LYS A 171 -1.51 -37.33 42.15
C LYS A 171 -0.07 -37.89 42.36
N HIS A 172 0.99 -37.33 41.78
CA HIS A 172 1.35 -35.95 41.46
C HIS A 172 2.30 -35.92 40.25
#